data_AF-A0AB35FX51-F1
#
_entry.id   AF-A0AB35FX51-F1
#
_cell.length_a   1.000
_cell.length_b   1.000
_cell.length_c   1.000
_cell.angle_alpha   90.00
_cell.angle_beta   90.00
_cell.angle_gamma   90.00
#
_symmetry.space_group_name_H-M   'P 1'
#
loop_
_entity.id
_entity.type
_entity.pdbx_description
1 polymer ?
#
loop_
_entity_poly.entity_id
_entity_poly.type
_entity_poly.pdbx_seq_one_letter_code
_entity_poly.pdbx_strand_id
1 'polypeptide(L)'
;MIIGIGNDTESISRVAVIVERQNNFVATILTETERSQAAKRKGKHYNEFIAGRFSAKEAFSKATGYGIGEKVHWHDIEILNASNGRPTMRVKNFLYKTHVAITHSGDRVNTVVIIERLTMWERISLKIFPKHGVL
;
A
#
# COMPACT_ATOMS: atom_id res chain seq x y z
N MET A 1 9.33 -12.34 -13.77
CA MET A 1 8.12 -12.44 -14.63
C MET A 1 6.98 -11.72 -13.93
N ILE A 2 6.36 -10.73 -14.59
CA ILE A 2 5.19 -10.03 -14.05
C ILE A 2 4.00 -10.99 -14.03
N ILE A 3 3.24 -10.98 -12.93
CA ILE A 3 2.07 -11.85 -12.73
C ILE A 3 0.79 -11.10 -12.37
N GLY A 4 0.89 -9.81 -12.10
CA GLY A 4 -0.25 -8.98 -11.77
C GLY A 4 0.09 -7.51 -11.91
N ILE A 5 -0.87 -6.73 -12.40
CA ILE A 5 -0.82 -5.27 -12.44
C ILE A 5 -2.12 -4.73 -11.89
N GLY A 6 -2.04 -3.62 -11.17
CA GLY A 6 -3.21 -2.92 -10.69
C GLY A 6 -2.99 -1.42 -10.74
N ASN A 7 -4.03 -0.72 -11.15
CA ASN A 7 -4.06 0.74 -11.20
C ASN A 7 -5.27 1.20 -10.40
N ASP A 8 -5.07 2.27 -9.65
CA ASP A 8 -6.14 2.95 -8.96
C ASP A 8 -6.00 4.47 -9.04
N THR A 9 -7.12 5.18 -9.04
CA THR A 9 -7.14 6.64 -9.01
C THR A 9 -8.25 7.11 -8.10
N GLU A 10 -7.92 8.01 -7.19
CA GLU A 10 -8.84 8.48 -6.16
C GLU A 10 -8.85 9.99 -6.01
N SER A 11 -10.01 10.50 -5.57
CA SER A 11 -10.18 11.91 -5.20
C SER A 11 -9.79 12.13 -3.74
N ILE A 12 -8.85 13.05 -3.52
CA ILE A 12 -8.35 13.39 -2.19
C ILE A 12 -9.47 14.03 -1.36
N SER A 13 -10.23 14.95 -1.96
CA SER A 13 -11.39 15.59 -1.33
C SER A 13 -12.47 14.57 -0.94
N ARG A 14 -12.77 13.59 -1.80
CA ARG A 14 -13.71 12.51 -1.49
C ARG A 14 -13.26 11.68 -0.29
N VAL A 15 -11.97 11.31 -0.24
CA VAL A 15 -11.40 10.56 0.90
C VAL A 15 -11.44 11.41 2.16
N ALA A 16 -11.15 12.71 2.09
CA ALA A 16 -11.23 13.62 3.23
C ALA A 16 -12.64 13.65 3.85
N VAL A 17 -13.68 13.74 3.01
CA VAL A 17 -15.08 13.70 3.46
C VAL A 17 -15.41 12.38 4.16
N ILE A 18 -14.88 11.25 3.68
CA ILE A 18 -15.08 9.94 4.33
C ILE A 18 -14.38 9.90 5.69
N VAL A 19 -13.14 10.38 5.76
CA VAL A 19 -12.36 10.44 7.01
C VAL A 19 -13.09 11.28 8.06
N GLU A 20 -13.67 12.41 7.68
CA GLU A 20 -14.44 13.28 8.58
C GLU A 20 -15.76 12.64 9.03
N ARG A 21 -16.44 11.91 8.13
CA ARG A 21 -17.74 11.27 8.43
C ARG A 21 -17.62 9.96 9.21
N GLN A 22 -16.51 9.25 9.07
CA GLN A 22 -16.31 7.90 9.62
C GLN A 22 -15.09 7.87 10.53
N ASN A 23 -15.34 7.98 11.85
CA ASN A 23 -14.29 8.02 12.87
C ASN A 23 -13.29 6.85 12.78
N ASN A 24 -13.74 5.67 12.35
CA ASN A 24 -12.91 4.47 12.27
C ASN A 24 -12.25 4.27 10.90
N PHE A 25 -12.55 5.08 9.88
CA PHE A 25 -12.07 4.82 8.52
C PHE A 25 -10.55 4.73 8.44
N VAL A 26 -9.84 5.71 9.02
CA VAL A 26 -8.37 5.73 9.07
C VAL A 26 -7.84 4.51 9.80
N ALA A 27 -8.49 4.12 10.90
CA ALA A 27 -8.10 2.96 11.68
C ALA A 27 -8.39 1.64 10.96
N THR A 28 -9.36 1.59 10.04
CA THR A 28 -9.67 0.44 9.19
C THR A 28 -8.67 0.26 8.06
N ILE A 29 -8.20 1.35 7.45
CA ILE A 29 -7.37 1.28 6.24
C ILE A 29 -5.87 1.32 6.53
N LEU A 30 -5.42 1.96 7.61
CA LEU A 30 -4.00 2.17 7.90
C LEU A 30 -3.50 1.23 9.00
N THR A 31 -2.31 0.64 8.79
CA THR A 31 -1.59 -0.06 9.86
C THR A 31 -1.18 0.91 10.97
N GLU A 32 -0.76 0.38 12.12
CA GLU A 32 -0.28 1.22 13.23
C GLU A 32 0.90 2.11 12.83
N THR A 33 1.85 1.57 12.06
CA THR A 33 2.99 2.34 11.56
C THR A 33 2.55 3.42 10.57
N GLU A 34 1.59 3.15 9.68
CA GLU A 34 1.03 4.15 8.77
C GLU A 34 0.25 5.23 9.52
N ARG A 35 -0.53 4.88 10.57
CA ARG A 35 -1.21 5.85 11.44
C ARG A 35 -0.24 6.77 12.15
N SER A 36 0.83 6.20 12.71
CA SER A 36 1.92 6.96 13.32
C SER A 36 2.57 7.95 12.35
N GLN A 37 2.67 7.58 11.07
CA GLN A 37 3.12 8.50 10.02
C GLN A 37 2.07 9.55 9.68
N ALA A 38 0.80 9.18 9.55
CA ALA A 38 -0.30 10.10 9.27
C ALA A 38 -0.40 11.19 10.35
N ALA A 39 -0.28 10.82 11.63
CA ALA A 39 -0.34 11.75 12.77
C ALA A 39 0.71 12.88 12.73
N LYS A 40 1.82 12.69 12.00
CA LYS A 40 2.87 13.71 11.81
C LYS A 40 2.52 14.75 10.75
N ARG A 41 1.39 14.58 10.05
CA ARG A 41 0.94 15.43 8.93
C ARG A 41 -0.31 16.21 9.32
N LYS A 42 -0.53 17.36 8.67
CA LYS A 42 -1.66 18.25 8.92
C LYS A 42 -2.29 18.73 7.63
N GLY A 43 -3.57 19.11 7.69
CA GLY A 43 -4.30 19.72 6.58
C GLY A 43 -4.24 18.89 5.30
N LYS A 44 -3.91 19.53 4.18
CA LYS A 44 -3.86 18.90 2.85
C LYS A 44 -2.96 17.66 2.81
N HIS A 45 -1.78 17.71 3.43
CA HIS A 45 -0.82 16.60 3.40
C HIS A 45 -1.30 15.37 4.18
N TYR A 46 -2.15 15.57 5.19
CA TYR A 46 -2.80 14.46 5.90
C TYR A 46 -3.78 13.72 4.96
N ASN A 47 -4.62 14.47 4.25
CA ASN A 47 -5.58 13.91 3.30
C ASN A 47 -4.90 13.25 2.10
N GLU A 48 -3.87 13.89 1.52
CA GLU A 48 -3.02 13.31 0.45
C GLU A 48 -2.37 11.99 0.89
N PHE A 49 -1.90 11.93 2.15
CA PHE A 49 -1.28 10.73 2.69
C PHE A 49 -2.27 9.58 2.77
N ILE A 50 -3.44 9.82 3.36
CA ILE A 50 -4.49 8.80 3.53
C ILE A 50 -5.01 8.32 2.18
N ALA A 51 -5.36 9.25 1.29
CA ALA A 51 -5.84 8.93 -0.05
C ALA A 51 -4.82 8.10 -0.83
N GLY A 52 -3.52 8.42 -0.72
CA GLY A 52 -2.47 7.64 -1.37
C GLY A 52 -2.34 6.22 -0.83
N ARG A 53 -2.54 5.99 0.48
CA ARG A 53 -2.47 4.62 1.05
C ARG A 53 -3.71 3.82 0.67
N PHE A 54 -4.88 4.47 0.72
CA PHE A 54 -6.11 3.88 0.25
C PHE A 54 -5.99 3.43 -1.21
N SER A 55 -5.58 4.34 -2.10
CA SER A 55 -5.38 4.05 -3.52
C SER A 55 -4.31 2.98 -3.78
N ALA A 56 -3.21 2.99 -3.03
CA ALA A 56 -2.16 1.96 -3.16
C ALA A 56 -2.63 0.56 -2.78
N LYS A 57 -3.43 0.45 -1.72
CA LYS A 57 -3.97 -0.82 -1.26
C LYS A 57 -5.06 -1.34 -2.21
N GLU A 58 -5.88 -0.47 -2.79
CA GLU A 58 -6.81 -0.81 -3.87
C GLU A 58 -6.08 -1.25 -5.15
N ALA A 59 -5.03 -0.55 -5.56
CA ALA A 59 -4.21 -0.97 -6.70
C ALA A 59 -3.60 -2.37 -6.47
N PHE A 60 -3.14 -2.68 -5.25
CA PHE A 60 -2.67 -4.02 -4.92
C PHE A 60 -3.80 -5.06 -4.99
N SER A 61 -4.97 -4.75 -4.44
CA SER A 61 -6.14 -5.63 -4.47
C SER A 61 -6.50 -6.03 -5.91
N LYS A 62 -6.45 -5.07 -6.85
CA LYS A 62 -6.64 -5.29 -8.29
C LYS A 62 -5.51 -6.11 -8.91
N ALA A 63 -4.25 -5.85 -8.54
CA ALA A 63 -3.11 -6.59 -9.04
C ALA A 63 -3.16 -8.08 -8.67
N THR A 64 -3.72 -8.41 -7.50
CA THR A 64 -3.93 -9.81 -7.08
C THR A 64 -5.19 -10.45 -7.66
N GLY A 65 -6.15 -9.66 -8.12
CA GLY A 65 -7.45 -10.13 -8.61
C GLY A 65 -8.44 -10.55 -7.51
N TYR A 66 -8.12 -10.33 -6.23
CA TYR A 66 -8.99 -10.72 -5.11
C TYR A 66 -9.93 -9.62 -4.62
N GLY A 67 -9.62 -8.36 -4.92
CA GLY A 67 -10.27 -7.21 -4.26
C GLY A 67 -9.91 -7.14 -2.77
N ILE A 68 -10.35 -6.08 -2.08
CA ILE A 68 -10.23 -5.99 -0.63
C ILE A 68 -11.40 -6.74 0.01
N GLY A 69 -11.12 -7.62 0.96
CA GLY A 69 -12.16 -8.43 1.60
C GLY A 69 -11.58 -9.70 2.21
N GLU A 70 -12.16 -10.85 1.91
CA GLU A 70 -11.88 -12.13 2.57
C GLU A 70 -10.42 -12.61 2.41
N LYS A 71 -9.77 -12.31 1.28
CA LYS A 71 -8.43 -12.83 0.95
C LYS A 71 -7.30 -11.81 1.11
N VAL A 72 -7.63 -10.52 1.12
CA VAL A 72 -6.69 -9.42 1.25
C VAL A 72 -7.32 -8.37 2.14
N HIS A 73 -6.78 -8.20 3.34
CA HIS A 73 -7.25 -7.17 4.26
C HIS A 73 -6.37 -5.92 4.19
N TRP A 74 -6.93 -4.77 4.55
CA TRP A 74 -6.21 -3.50 4.58
C TRP A 74 -4.92 -3.55 5.42
N HIS A 75 -4.94 -4.29 6.52
CA HIS A 75 -3.82 -4.40 7.47
C HIS A 75 -2.81 -5.49 7.10
N ASP A 76 -3.06 -6.25 6.03
CA ASP A 76 -2.06 -7.16 5.47
C ASP A 76 -1.07 -6.40 4.60
N ILE A 77 -1.48 -5.23 4.07
CA ILE A 77 -0.69 -4.38 3.18
C ILE A 77 -0.21 -3.18 3.98
N GLU A 78 1.07 -2.88 3.88
CA GLU A 78 1.69 -1.71 4.49
C GLU A 78 2.57 -0.97 3.49
N ILE A 79 2.36 0.35 3.38
CA ILE A 79 3.14 1.24 2.53
C ILE A 79 4.13 2.01 3.39
N LEU A 80 5.41 1.74 3.18
CA LEU A 80 6.54 2.39 3.86
C LEU A 80 7.33 3.25 2.87
N ASN A 81 8.29 4.02 3.39
CA ASN A 81 9.26 4.73 2.57
C ASN A 81 10.64 4.11 2.79
N ALA A 82 11.35 3.82 1.70
CA ALA A 82 12.78 3.50 1.75
C ALA A 82 13.60 4.72 2.21
N SER A 83 14.87 4.50 2.55
CA SER A 83 15.79 5.56 3.00
C SER A 83 15.96 6.70 1.99
N ASN A 84 15.80 6.42 0.70
CA ASN A 84 15.82 7.41 -0.39
C ASN A 84 14.45 8.06 -0.66
N GLY A 85 13.45 7.82 0.19
CA GLY A 85 12.09 8.35 0.06
C GLY A 85 11.18 7.59 -0.90
N ARG A 86 11.67 6.58 -1.62
CA ARG A 86 10.85 5.76 -2.54
C ARG A 86 9.78 4.98 -1.75
N PRO A 87 8.50 4.97 -2.16
CA PRO A 87 7.50 4.14 -1.52
C PRO A 87 7.81 2.65 -1.75
N THR A 88 7.65 1.86 -0.69
CA THR A 88 7.78 0.40 -0.70
C THR A 88 6.50 -0.22 -0.14
N MET A 89 6.13 -1.37 -0.67
CA MET A 89 4.96 -2.12 -0.23
C MET A 89 5.42 -3.41 0.43
N ARG A 90 4.96 -3.63 1.66
CA ARG A 90 5.13 -4.87 2.42
C ARG A 90 3.77 -5.53 2.54
N VAL A 91 3.69 -6.82 2.25
CA VAL A 91 2.45 -7.59 2.36
C VAL A 91 2.69 -8.84 3.20
N LYS A 92 1.87 -9.05 4.22
CA LYS A 92 1.97 -10.22 5.10
C LYS A 92 1.76 -11.51 4.30
N ASN A 93 2.58 -12.52 4.59
CA ASN A 93 2.50 -13.84 3.97
C ASN A 93 2.51 -13.83 2.43
N PHE A 94 3.09 -12.80 1.80
CA PHE A 94 3.09 -12.64 0.36
C PHE A 94 4.47 -12.95 -0.23
N LEU A 95 4.55 -14.01 -1.05
CA LEU A 95 5.81 -14.58 -1.56
C LEU A 95 6.27 -13.98 -2.89
N TYR A 96 5.69 -12.86 -3.31
CA TYR A 96 5.99 -12.19 -4.57
C TYR A 96 6.60 -10.81 -4.31
N LYS A 97 7.41 -10.34 -5.26
CA LYS A 97 7.94 -8.97 -5.19
C LYS A 97 6.85 -8.01 -5.61
N THR A 98 6.66 -6.97 -4.81
CA THR A 98 5.69 -5.90 -5.06
C THR A 98 6.42 -4.60 -5.35
N HIS A 99 6.04 -3.95 -6.44
CA HIS A 99 6.48 -2.61 -6.79
C HIS A 99 5.28 -1.68 -6.71
N VAL A 100 5.46 -0.51 -6.09
CA VAL A 100 4.40 0.50 -5.97
C VAL A 100 4.94 1.86 -6.39
N ALA A 101 4.12 2.63 -7.09
CA ALA A 101 4.38 4.02 -7.43
C ALA A 101 3.11 4.84 -7.16
N ILE A 102 3.25 5.94 -6.41
CA ILE A 102 2.15 6.83 -6.02
C ILE A 102 2.48 8.22 -6.54
N THR A 103 1.52 8.86 -7.20
CA THR A 103 1.64 10.23 -7.70
C THR A 103 0.41 11.04 -7.34
N HIS A 104 0.60 12.32 -7.03
CA HIS A 104 -0.46 13.26 -6.66
C HIS A 104 -0.48 14.40 -7.67
N SER A 105 -1.67 14.79 -8.13
CA SER A 105 -1.87 15.96 -8.99
C SER A 105 -3.23 16.59 -8.74
N GLY A 106 -3.24 17.86 -8.33
CA GLY A 106 -4.46 18.57 -7.95
C GLY A 106 -5.22 17.84 -6.83
N ASP A 107 -6.46 17.47 -7.09
CA ASP A 107 -7.33 16.69 -6.19
C ASP A 107 -7.22 15.17 -6.40
N ARG A 108 -6.28 14.69 -7.23
CA ARG A 108 -6.20 13.26 -7.57
C ARG A 108 -4.93 12.64 -7.03
N VAL A 109 -5.05 11.39 -6.61
CA VAL A 109 -3.93 10.48 -6.45
C VAL A 109 -4.07 9.34 -7.44
N ASN A 110 -2.98 8.96 -8.10
CA ASN A 110 -2.92 7.77 -8.94
C ASN A 110 -1.86 6.82 -8.38
N THR A 111 -2.18 5.54 -8.37
CA THR A 111 -1.28 4.49 -7.93
C THR A 111 -1.19 3.37 -8.94
N VAL A 112 0.03 2.88 -9.16
CA VAL A 112 0.30 1.65 -9.91
C VAL A 112 1.02 0.66 -9.02
N VAL A 113 0.57 -0.60 -9.08
CA VAL A 113 1.18 -1.73 -8.40
C VAL A 113 1.51 -2.81 -9.43
N ILE A 114 2.71 -3.37 -9.34
CA ILE A 114 3.17 -4.50 -10.15
C ILE A 114 3.60 -5.61 -9.22
N ILE A 115 3.11 -6.83 -9.48
CA ILE A 115 3.50 -8.04 -8.77
C ILE A 115 4.38 -8.87 -9.70
N GLU A 116 5.54 -9.27 -9.20
CA GLU A 116 6.54 -10.02 -9.94
C GLU A 116 6.88 -11.33 -9.21
N ARG A 117 6.95 -12.44 -9.97
CA ARG A 117 7.51 -13.69 -9.47
C ARG A 117 8.97 -13.50 -9.10
N LEU A 118 9.32 -13.98 -7.92
CA LEU A 118 10.71 -14.17 -7.52
C LEU A 118 11.41 -15.13 -8.48
N THR A 119 12.64 -14.80 -8.81
CA THR A 119 13.56 -15.69 -9.52
C THR A 119 13.86 -16.94 -8.69
N MET A 120 14.34 -17.99 -9.34
CA MET A 120 14.76 -19.21 -8.64
C MET A 120 15.80 -18.91 -7.55
N TRP A 121 16.77 -18.05 -7.86
CA TRP A 121 17.78 -17.61 -6.90
C TRP A 121 17.19 -16.87 -5.71
N GLU A 122 16.30 -15.89 -5.93
CA GLU A 122 15.66 -15.19 -4.81
C GLU A 122 14.87 -16.13 -3.90
N ARG A 123 14.19 -17.13 -4.46
CA ARG A 123 13.47 -18.15 -3.67
C ARG A 123 14.41 -19.03 -2.86
N ILE A 124 15.54 -19.45 -3.44
CA ILE A 124 16.56 -20.24 -2.75
C ILE A 124 17.19 -19.40 -1.63
N SER A 125 17.57 -18.16 -1.91
CA SER A 125 18.15 -17.24 -0.93
C SER A 125 17.22 -17.00 0.26
N LEU A 126 15.91 -16.86 0.05
CA LEU A 126 14.94 -16.72 1.16
C LEU A 126 14.83 -17.96 2.05
N LYS A 127 15.10 -19.16 1.50
CA LYS A 127 15.11 -20.42 2.28
C LYS A 127 16.40 -20.60 3.08
N ILE A 128 17.54 -20.23 2.49
CA ILE A 128 18.86 -20.41 3.10
C ILE A 128 19.16 -19.28 4.09
N PHE A 129 18.80 -18.07 3.74
CA PHE A 129 18.93 -16.87 4.56
C PHE A 129 17.53 -16.28 4.80
N PRO A 130 16.69 -16.93 5.63
CA PRO A 130 15.43 -16.33 6.03
C PRO A 130 15.76 -14.99 6.66
N LYS A 131 15.27 -13.90 6.06
CA LYS A 131 15.40 -12.57 6.63
C LYS A 131 14.76 -12.61 8.02
N HIS A 132 15.59 -12.73 9.05
CA HIS A 132 15.14 -12.62 10.43
C HIS A 132 14.64 -11.19 10.60
N GLY A 133 13.34 -11.01 10.85
CA GLY A 133 12.77 -9.72 11.22
C GLY A 133 12.13 -8.91 10.11
N VAL A 134 11.18 -9.49 9.37
CA VAL A 134 10.09 -8.69 8.77
C VAL A 134 8.77 -9.42 9.01
N LEU A 135 8.32 -9.40 10.28
CA LEU A 135 6.93 -9.64 10.69
C LEU A 135 6.07 -8.41 10.38
#